data_AF-A0A7C9PWK1-F1
#
_entry.id   AF-A0A7C9PWK1-F1
#
_cell.length_a   1.000
_cell.length_b   1.000
_cell.length_c   1.000
_cell.angle_alpha   90.00
_cell.angle_beta   90.00
_cell.angle_gamma   90.00
#
_symmetry.space_group_name_H-M   'P 1'
#
loop_
_entity.id
_entity.type
_entity.pdbx_description
1 polymer ?
#
loop_
_entity_poly.entity_id
_entity_poly.type
_entity_poly.pdbx_seq_one_letter_code
_entity_poly.pdbx_strand_id
1 'polypeptide(L)'
;MLDNILNIEETVIQEIIDKGGVTLWPLLFLSILSLGTILERLGFWASVAIGERETVNRVLEAARYDWRVAYEIARQASKQPIGRFLYAPLRLNSPNPEAFRLALEAAADNELASMRRGEKVLEATIALAPLLGLLGTVFGLINSLGSIRLIDIGTDAASNVTTGIGEALISTAVGLVVAVVSGAFYRLFQGFLFSQIKMFRRCGNELELLYRQYWAYLEKNPDAAVQNQRDNKPYSNPEPIAENRPGIESNSQKETPDRQPAIEDRPGVQSDSQKETIENSVESAVEKSGNGEPEITKEGKAEEDKNKEKAIAASTGPAMPSEESTKVDSSTVTQ
;
A
#
# COMPACT_ATOMS: atom_id res chain seq x y z
N MET A 1 11.68 22.31 -35.08
CA MET A 1 11.96 22.64 -33.65
C MET A 1 11.88 21.38 -32.81
N LEU A 2 10.75 20.65 -32.86
CA LEU A 2 10.63 19.32 -32.25
C LEU A 2 11.74 18.35 -32.74
N ASP A 3 12.03 18.34 -34.05
CA ASP A 3 13.03 17.43 -34.63
C ASP A 3 14.46 17.72 -34.14
N ASN A 4 14.80 18.98 -33.88
CA ASN A 4 16.09 19.34 -33.27
C ASN A 4 16.15 18.90 -31.80
N ILE A 5 15.04 18.95 -31.06
CA ILE A 5 14.99 18.47 -29.66
C ILE A 5 15.19 16.95 -29.63
N LEU A 6 14.53 16.21 -30.53
CA LEU A 6 14.68 14.76 -30.65
C LEU A 6 16.12 14.37 -31.05
N ASN A 7 16.72 15.04 -32.04
CA ASN A 7 18.11 14.79 -32.43
C ASN A 7 19.12 15.14 -31.31
N ILE A 8 18.84 16.15 -30.48
CA ILE A 8 19.67 16.49 -29.32
C ILE A 8 19.55 15.42 -28.23
N GLU A 9 18.36 14.89 -27.94
CA GLU A 9 18.23 13.76 -27.01
C GLU A 9 18.94 12.51 -27.55
N GLU A 10 18.79 12.17 -28.84
CA GLU A 10 19.40 10.96 -29.41
C GLU A 10 20.93 11.02 -29.40
N THR A 11 21.52 12.18 -29.73
CA THR A 11 22.98 12.40 -29.65
C THR A 11 23.51 12.38 -28.23
N VAL A 12 22.82 13.01 -27.27
CA VAL A 12 23.21 12.98 -25.84
C VAL A 12 23.10 11.58 -25.26
N ILE A 13 22.08 10.80 -25.62
CA ILE A 13 21.93 9.42 -25.13
C ILE A 13 23.04 8.51 -25.68
N GLN A 14 23.39 8.61 -26.97
CA GLN A 14 24.52 7.85 -27.52
C GLN A 14 25.84 8.24 -26.86
N GLU A 15 26.10 9.54 -26.68
CA GLU A 15 27.34 10.02 -26.04
C GLU A 15 27.46 9.58 -24.57
N ILE A 16 26.34 9.48 -23.84
CA ILE A 16 26.32 8.93 -22.47
C ILE A 16 26.52 7.41 -22.47
N ILE A 17 25.96 6.67 -23.43
CA ILE A 17 26.13 5.21 -23.54
C ILE A 17 27.58 4.85 -23.89
N ASP A 18 28.16 5.52 -24.89
CA ASP A 18 29.53 5.28 -25.34
C ASP A 18 30.59 5.60 -24.26
N LYS A 19 30.27 6.55 -23.36
CA LYS A 19 31.14 6.99 -22.26
C LYS A 19 30.72 6.46 -20.88
N GLY A 20 29.66 5.64 -20.79
CA GLY A 20 29.06 5.27 -19.49
C GLY A 20 29.66 4.04 -18.82
N GLY A 21 30.44 3.26 -19.57
CA GLY A 21 30.97 1.96 -19.14
C GLY A 21 29.86 0.93 -18.86
N VAL A 22 30.27 -0.25 -18.39
CA VAL A 22 29.37 -1.40 -18.15
C VAL A 22 28.27 -1.09 -17.13
N THR A 23 28.56 -0.25 -16.13
CA THR A 23 27.62 0.07 -15.04
C THR A 23 26.45 0.95 -15.49
N LEU A 24 26.52 1.59 -16.66
CA LEU A 24 25.40 2.37 -17.18
C LEU A 24 24.20 1.48 -17.59
N TRP A 25 24.43 0.24 -18.05
CA TRP A 25 23.36 -0.68 -18.46
C TRP A 25 22.33 -0.99 -17.36
N PRO A 26 22.72 -1.46 -16.15
CA PRO A 26 21.76 -1.66 -15.07
C PRO A 26 21.13 -0.33 -14.59
N LEU A 27 21.86 0.78 -14.69
CA LEU A 27 21.36 2.11 -14.32
C LEU A 27 20.27 2.61 -15.26
N LEU A 28 20.42 2.38 -16.56
CA LEU A 28 19.44 2.65 -17.61
C LEU A 28 18.20 1.76 -17.45
N PHE A 29 18.38 0.49 -17.08
CA PHE A 29 17.26 -0.39 -16.71
C PHE A 29 16.47 0.17 -15.50
N LEU A 30 17.15 0.61 -14.43
CA LEU A 30 16.50 1.26 -13.28
C LEU A 30 15.75 2.54 -13.70
N SER A 31 16.34 3.36 -14.58
CA SER A 31 15.72 4.59 -15.09
C SER A 31 14.44 4.33 -15.88
N ILE A 32 14.45 3.35 -16.81
CA ILE A 32 13.25 2.96 -17.57
C ILE A 32 12.18 2.39 -16.64
N LEU A 33 12.57 1.55 -15.68
CA LEU A 33 11.67 0.92 -14.73
C LEU A 33 11.00 1.95 -13.81
N SER A 34 11.74 2.93 -13.31
CA SER A 34 11.18 3.99 -12.46
C SER A 34 10.32 4.95 -13.27
N LEU A 35 10.75 5.37 -14.46
CA LEU A 35 9.97 6.24 -15.36
C LEU A 35 8.65 5.59 -15.77
N GLY A 36 8.65 4.31 -16.16
CA GLY A 36 7.43 3.56 -16.48
C GLY A 36 6.47 3.50 -15.30
N THR A 37 7.00 3.26 -14.09
CA THR A 37 6.20 3.27 -12.86
C THR A 37 5.64 4.67 -12.54
N ILE A 38 6.43 5.73 -12.74
CA ILE A 38 6.00 7.12 -12.56
C ILE A 38 4.84 7.46 -13.50
N LEU A 39 4.93 7.12 -14.79
CA LEU A 39 3.89 7.41 -15.78
C LEU A 39 2.59 6.64 -15.49
N GLU A 40 2.67 5.34 -15.15
CA GLU A 40 1.51 4.54 -14.72
C GLU A 40 0.82 5.19 -13.50
N ARG A 41 1.61 5.58 -12.49
CA ARG A 41 1.11 6.15 -11.24
C ARG A 41 0.54 7.56 -11.43
N LEU A 42 1.11 8.39 -12.29
CA LEU A 42 0.56 9.71 -12.63
C LEU A 42 -0.82 9.60 -13.28
N GLY A 43 -0.99 8.69 -14.24
CA GLY A 43 -2.29 8.42 -14.87
C GLY A 43 -3.33 7.92 -13.87
N PHE A 44 -2.95 6.99 -13.00
CA PHE A 44 -3.79 6.52 -11.89
C PHE A 44 -4.22 7.67 -10.95
N TRP A 45 -3.26 8.44 -10.46
CA TRP A 45 -3.53 9.53 -9.51
C TRP A 45 -4.39 10.65 -10.10
N ALA A 46 -4.17 11.00 -11.38
CA ALA A 46 -5.04 11.92 -12.10
C ALA A 46 -6.47 11.39 -12.22
N SER A 47 -6.64 10.10 -12.55
CA SER A 47 -7.97 9.46 -12.63
C SER A 47 -8.68 9.35 -11.28
N VAL A 48 -7.94 9.25 -10.17
CA VAL A 48 -8.52 9.22 -8.81
C VAL A 48 -8.97 10.61 -8.36
N ALA A 49 -8.20 11.66 -8.67
CA ALA A 49 -8.55 13.03 -8.31
C ALA A 49 -9.83 13.55 -8.98
N ILE A 50 -10.22 12.98 -10.12
CA ILE A 50 -11.40 13.39 -10.90
C ILE A 50 -12.67 12.74 -10.32
N GLY A 51 -13.64 13.56 -9.90
CA GLY A 51 -14.99 13.10 -9.50
C GLY A 51 -15.12 12.48 -8.10
N GLU A 52 -14.03 12.16 -7.41
CA GLU A 52 -14.06 11.52 -6.08
C GLU A 52 -15.01 12.22 -5.09
N ARG A 53 -14.88 13.56 -4.99
CA ARG A 53 -15.68 14.38 -4.06
C ARG A 53 -17.18 14.36 -4.39
N GLU A 54 -17.52 14.33 -5.68
CA GLU A 54 -18.92 14.28 -6.13
C GLU A 54 -19.53 12.92 -5.81
N THR A 55 -18.81 11.82 -6.13
CA THR A 55 -19.21 10.46 -5.76
C THR A 55 -19.47 10.33 -4.26
N VAL A 56 -18.55 10.80 -3.42
CA VAL A 56 -18.68 10.75 -1.95
C VAL A 56 -19.91 11.53 -1.48
N ASN A 57 -20.07 12.78 -1.92
CA ASN A 57 -21.21 13.60 -1.51
C ASN A 57 -22.53 12.95 -1.93
N ARG A 58 -22.65 12.45 -3.16
CA ARG A 58 -23.87 11.81 -3.68
C ARG A 58 -24.24 10.54 -2.92
N VAL A 59 -23.26 9.70 -2.54
CA VAL A 59 -23.52 8.49 -1.74
C VAL A 59 -23.93 8.86 -0.30
N LEU A 60 -23.23 9.81 0.34
CA LEU A 60 -23.55 10.23 1.71
C LEU A 60 -24.89 10.97 1.81
N GLU A 61 -25.23 11.76 0.81
CA GLU A 61 -26.54 12.42 0.72
C GLU A 61 -27.65 11.39 0.50
N ALA A 62 -27.50 10.45 -0.43
CA ALA A 62 -28.46 9.38 -0.63
C ALA A 62 -28.65 8.53 0.63
N ALA A 63 -27.57 8.19 1.35
CA ALA A 63 -27.62 7.38 2.58
C ALA A 63 -28.42 8.03 3.73
N ARG A 64 -28.69 9.35 3.68
CA ARG A 64 -29.55 10.05 4.64
C ARG A 64 -31.05 9.82 4.41
N TYR A 65 -31.43 9.38 3.21
CA TYR A 65 -32.84 9.26 2.78
C TYR A 65 -33.20 7.85 2.30
N ASP A 66 -32.37 7.24 1.43
CA ASP A 66 -32.58 5.91 0.87
C ASP A 66 -31.25 5.17 0.64
N TRP A 67 -31.02 4.12 1.45
CA TRP A 67 -29.85 3.25 1.37
C TRP A 67 -29.76 2.45 0.06
N ARG A 68 -30.87 2.21 -0.63
CA ARG A 68 -30.89 1.52 -1.95
C ARG A 68 -30.36 2.46 -3.04
N VAL A 69 -30.68 3.75 -2.96
CA VAL A 69 -30.11 4.78 -3.85
C VAL A 69 -28.62 4.96 -3.55
N ALA A 70 -28.21 4.96 -2.28
CA ALA A 70 -26.80 4.99 -1.90
C ALA A 70 -26.01 3.79 -2.46
N TYR A 71 -26.59 2.59 -2.37
CA TYR A 71 -26.03 1.35 -2.95
C TYR A 71 -25.84 1.47 -4.46
N GLU A 72 -26.86 1.88 -5.23
CA GLU A 72 -26.75 1.98 -6.70
C GLU A 72 -25.75 3.06 -7.14
N ILE A 73 -25.68 4.22 -6.45
CA ILE A 73 -24.67 5.25 -6.77
C ILE A 73 -23.26 4.71 -6.50
N ALA A 74 -23.02 4.05 -5.35
CA ALA A 74 -21.72 3.46 -5.03
C ALA A 74 -21.34 2.34 -6.02
N ARG A 75 -22.32 1.53 -6.44
CA ARG A 75 -22.16 0.47 -7.44
C ARG A 75 -21.76 1.02 -8.81
N GLN A 76 -22.42 2.08 -9.28
CA GLN A 76 -22.07 2.76 -10.53
C GLN A 76 -20.65 3.36 -10.47
N ALA A 77 -20.24 3.86 -9.31
CA ALA A 77 -18.91 4.41 -9.08
C ALA A 77 -17.80 3.37 -8.85
N SER A 78 -18.09 2.07 -8.86
CA SER A 78 -17.13 0.97 -8.56
C SER A 78 -15.90 0.88 -9.49
N LYS A 79 -15.85 1.65 -10.57
CA LYS A 79 -14.61 1.86 -11.36
C LYS A 79 -13.55 2.65 -10.57
N GLN A 80 -13.97 3.57 -9.70
CA GLN A 80 -13.10 4.38 -8.84
C GLN A 80 -12.84 3.68 -7.50
N PRO A 81 -11.65 3.85 -6.88
CA PRO A 81 -11.35 3.28 -5.55
C PRO A 81 -12.36 3.69 -4.48
N ILE A 82 -12.75 4.97 -4.46
CA ILE A 82 -13.71 5.51 -3.50
C ILE A 82 -15.11 4.88 -3.65
N GLY A 83 -15.51 4.53 -4.89
CA GLY A 83 -16.78 3.86 -5.16
C GLY A 83 -16.76 2.42 -4.66
N ARG A 84 -15.66 1.69 -4.88
CA ARG A 84 -15.48 0.33 -4.32
C ARG A 84 -15.47 0.34 -2.79
N PHE A 85 -14.79 1.30 -2.19
CA PHE A 85 -14.77 1.52 -0.74
C PHE A 85 -16.18 1.70 -0.16
N LEU A 86 -16.96 2.63 -0.71
CA LEU A 86 -18.33 2.89 -0.23
C LEU A 86 -19.32 1.76 -0.58
N TYR A 87 -19.11 1.05 -1.69
CA TYR A 87 -19.95 -0.09 -2.11
C TYR A 87 -19.75 -1.33 -1.24
N ALA A 88 -18.54 -1.57 -0.74
CA ALA A 88 -18.17 -2.77 0.00
C ALA A 88 -19.03 -3.08 1.25
N PRO A 89 -19.42 -2.09 2.11
CA PRO A 89 -20.38 -2.31 3.19
C PRO A 89 -21.84 -2.27 2.71
N LEU A 90 -22.17 -1.43 1.71
CA LEU A 90 -23.55 -1.24 1.22
C LEU A 90 -24.12 -2.46 0.50
N ARG A 91 -23.27 -3.34 -0.05
CA ARG A 91 -23.68 -4.61 -0.69
C ARG A 91 -24.04 -5.72 0.30
N LEU A 92 -23.88 -5.52 1.61
CA LEU A 92 -24.22 -6.52 2.62
C LEU A 92 -25.72 -6.49 2.94
N ASN A 93 -26.32 -7.66 3.09
CA ASN A 93 -27.74 -7.78 3.43
C ASN A 93 -27.95 -7.49 4.92
N SER A 94 -28.44 -6.29 5.24
CA SER A 94 -28.78 -5.83 6.60
C SER A 94 -27.74 -6.23 7.69
N PRO A 95 -26.44 -5.91 7.50
CA PRO A 95 -25.39 -6.26 8.46
C PRO A 95 -25.60 -5.58 9.81
N ASN A 96 -25.18 -6.19 10.91
CA ASN A 96 -25.09 -5.43 12.16
C ASN A 96 -24.03 -4.30 12.04
N PRO A 97 -24.07 -3.25 12.88
CA PRO A 97 -23.18 -2.10 12.73
C PRO A 97 -21.68 -2.42 12.81
N GLU A 98 -21.28 -3.46 13.56
CA GLU A 98 -19.87 -3.88 13.61
C GLU A 98 -19.42 -4.60 12.34
N ALA A 99 -20.28 -5.41 11.72
CA ALA A 99 -20.03 -6.01 10.42
C ALA A 99 -19.96 -4.94 9.31
N PHE A 100 -20.76 -3.87 9.41
CA PHE A 100 -20.69 -2.71 8.51
C PHE A 100 -19.36 -1.95 8.67
N ARG A 101 -18.93 -1.67 9.92
CA ARG A 101 -17.62 -1.06 10.21
C ARG A 101 -16.46 -1.93 9.72
N LEU A 102 -16.49 -3.22 10.00
CA LEU A 102 -15.45 -4.16 9.56
C LEU A 102 -15.35 -4.23 8.02
N ALA A 103 -16.47 -4.13 7.31
CA ALA A 103 -16.49 -4.07 5.85
C ALA A 103 -15.91 -2.75 5.30
N LEU A 104 -16.13 -1.61 5.97
CA LEU A 104 -15.46 -0.35 5.67
C LEU A 104 -13.94 -0.46 5.88
N GLU A 105 -13.50 -0.95 7.04
CA GLU A 105 -12.08 -1.09 7.38
C GLU A 105 -11.35 -2.00 6.39
N ALA A 106 -11.90 -3.20 6.13
CA ALA A 106 -11.35 -4.13 5.16
C ALA A 106 -11.31 -3.55 3.73
N ALA A 107 -12.30 -2.74 3.33
CA ALA A 107 -12.31 -2.10 2.03
C ALA A 107 -11.28 -0.96 1.95
N ALA A 108 -11.11 -0.18 3.02
CA ALA A 108 -10.07 0.85 3.08
C ALA A 108 -8.69 0.24 2.95
N ASP A 109 -8.37 -0.81 3.71
CA ASP A 109 -7.06 -1.46 3.68
C ASP A 109 -6.74 -2.05 2.31
N ASN A 110 -7.70 -2.72 1.66
CA ASN A 110 -7.52 -3.28 0.32
C ASN A 110 -7.27 -2.20 -0.75
N GLU A 111 -8.09 -1.14 -0.79
CA GLU A 111 -7.93 -0.08 -1.78
C GLU A 111 -6.65 0.73 -1.52
N LEU A 112 -6.33 1.08 -0.26
CA LEU A 112 -5.10 1.78 0.10
C LEU A 112 -3.84 0.95 -0.18
N ALA A 113 -3.88 -0.37 0.02
CA ALA A 113 -2.79 -1.26 -0.40
C ALA A 113 -2.60 -1.25 -1.93
N SER A 114 -3.69 -1.22 -2.70
CA SER A 114 -3.62 -1.13 -4.17
C SER A 114 -3.04 0.21 -4.66
N MET A 115 -3.31 1.32 -3.96
CA MET A 115 -2.75 2.64 -4.27
C MET A 115 -1.22 2.69 -4.09
N ARG A 116 -0.67 1.94 -3.12
CA ARG A 116 0.78 1.81 -2.85
C ARG A 116 1.56 0.98 -3.88
N ARG A 117 0.89 0.34 -4.85
CA ARG A 117 1.60 -0.41 -5.91
C ARG A 117 2.59 0.51 -6.63
N GLY A 118 3.77 -0.01 -6.95
CA GLY A 118 4.88 0.78 -7.52
C GLY A 118 5.76 1.52 -6.51
N GLU A 119 5.29 1.78 -5.27
CA GLU A 119 6.06 2.52 -4.24
C GLU A 119 7.43 1.87 -3.97
N LYS A 120 7.46 0.54 -3.82
CA LYS A 120 8.68 -0.25 -3.62
C LYS A 120 9.69 -0.18 -4.78
N VAL A 121 9.22 0.05 -6.01
CA VAL A 121 10.09 0.14 -7.20
C VAL A 121 10.82 1.48 -7.20
N LEU A 122 10.11 2.56 -6.87
CA LEU A 122 10.72 3.88 -6.70
C LEU A 122 11.68 3.88 -5.49
N GLU A 123 11.26 3.30 -4.35
CA GLU A 123 12.11 3.17 -3.16
C GLU A 123 13.41 2.41 -3.44
N ALA A 124 13.33 1.26 -4.12
CA ALA A 124 14.51 0.52 -4.56
C ALA A 124 15.37 1.32 -5.54
N THR A 125 14.77 2.07 -6.47
CA THR A 125 15.53 2.91 -7.42
C THR A 125 16.29 4.04 -6.70
N ILE A 126 15.65 4.71 -5.74
CA ILE A 126 16.25 5.77 -4.92
C ILE A 126 17.47 5.26 -4.15
N ALA A 127 17.39 4.03 -3.61
CA ALA A 127 18.49 3.42 -2.86
C ALA A 127 19.60 2.88 -3.77
N LEU A 128 19.26 2.23 -4.89
CA LEU A 128 20.21 1.47 -5.72
C LEU A 128 20.89 2.32 -6.81
N ALA A 129 20.21 3.31 -7.41
CA ALA A 129 20.79 4.11 -8.50
C ALA A 129 22.07 4.90 -8.08
N PRO A 130 22.17 5.51 -6.87
CA PRO A 130 23.41 6.15 -6.43
C PRO A 130 24.54 5.15 -6.17
N LEU A 131 24.20 3.96 -5.66
CA LEU A 131 25.17 2.89 -5.39
C LEU A 131 25.74 2.30 -6.68
N LEU A 132 24.91 2.14 -7.71
CA LEU A 132 25.35 1.79 -9.05
C LEU A 132 26.22 2.91 -9.67
N GLY A 133 25.83 4.18 -9.54
CA GLY A 133 26.68 5.30 -9.99
C GLY A 133 28.07 5.30 -9.33
N LEU A 134 28.12 5.08 -8.01
CA LEU A 134 29.37 4.93 -7.26
C LEU A 134 30.18 3.70 -7.71
N LEU A 135 29.52 2.56 -7.96
CA LEU A 135 30.16 1.36 -8.51
C LEU A 135 30.79 1.64 -9.89
N GLY A 136 30.17 2.49 -10.70
CA GLY A 136 30.75 3.02 -11.93
C GLY A 136 32.08 3.74 -11.71
N THR A 137 32.22 4.51 -10.62
CA THR A 137 33.53 5.14 -10.29
C THR A 137 34.61 4.11 -10.00
N VAL A 138 34.27 3.07 -9.27
CA VAL A 138 35.21 2.01 -8.90
C VAL A 138 35.70 1.28 -10.16
N PHE A 139 34.79 0.92 -11.08
CA PHE A 139 35.19 0.30 -12.35
C PHE A 139 35.97 1.23 -13.28
N GLY A 140 35.56 2.50 -13.43
CA GLY A 140 36.28 3.48 -14.25
C GLY A 140 37.71 3.72 -13.75
N LEU A 141 37.90 3.83 -12.43
CA LEU A 141 39.23 3.93 -11.80
C LEU A 141 40.05 2.64 -11.96
N ILE A 142 39.45 1.45 -11.83
CA ILE A 142 40.15 0.17 -12.05
C ILE A 142 40.65 0.06 -13.49
N ASN A 143 39.81 0.38 -14.48
CA ASN A 143 40.21 0.37 -15.90
C ASN A 143 41.30 1.41 -16.18
N SER A 144 41.12 2.64 -15.69
CA SER A 144 42.09 3.73 -15.80
C SER A 144 43.45 3.34 -15.23
N LEU A 145 43.52 2.81 -14.01
CA LEU A 145 44.79 2.43 -13.37
C LEU A 145 45.37 1.13 -13.95
N GLY A 146 44.53 0.23 -14.45
CA GLY A 146 44.94 -1.00 -15.12
C GLY A 146 45.70 -0.73 -16.42
N SER A 147 45.22 0.20 -17.25
CA SER A 147 45.86 0.56 -18.52
C SER A 147 47.28 1.13 -18.37
N ILE A 148 47.56 1.86 -17.29
CA ILE A 148 48.90 2.37 -16.96
C ILE A 148 49.93 1.24 -16.78
N ARG A 149 49.51 0.05 -16.31
CA ARG A 149 50.42 -1.08 -16.06
C ARG A 149 50.69 -1.94 -17.30
N LEU A 150 49.93 -1.72 -18.38
CA LEU A 150 49.98 -2.49 -19.63
C LEU A 150 50.70 -1.75 -20.76
N ILE A 151 50.78 -0.42 -20.68
CA ILE A 151 51.35 0.45 -21.73
C ILE A 151 52.65 1.05 -21.20
N ASP A 152 53.77 0.65 -21.80
CA ASP A 152 55.08 1.25 -21.56
C ASP A 152 55.10 2.73 -22.00
N ILE A 153 56.03 3.49 -21.44
CA ILE A 153 56.03 4.96 -21.34
C ILE A 153 55.70 5.67 -22.67
N GLY A 154 54.46 6.16 -22.81
CA GLY A 154 53.97 6.84 -24.01
C GLY A 154 52.74 7.71 -23.78
N THR A 155 52.45 8.64 -24.71
CA THR A 155 51.35 9.62 -24.62
C THR A 155 49.96 8.99 -24.50
N ASP A 156 49.79 7.77 -25.02
CA ASP A 156 48.49 7.08 -25.04
C ASP A 156 48.06 6.54 -23.66
N ALA A 157 48.99 6.47 -22.69
CA ALA A 157 48.62 6.16 -21.31
C ALA A 157 47.82 7.30 -20.66
N ALA A 158 48.07 8.56 -21.02
CA ALA A 158 47.41 9.73 -20.43
C ALA A 158 45.96 9.92 -20.94
N SER A 159 45.71 9.63 -22.22
CA SER A 159 44.38 9.71 -22.82
C SER A 159 43.43 8.67 -22.24
N ASN A 160 43.87 7.41 -22.12
CA ASN A 160 43.10 6.31 -21.55
C ASN A 160 42.71 6.55 -20.07
N VAL A 161 43.61 7.12 -19.27
CA VAL A 161 43.35 7.54 -17.89
C VAL A 161 42.28 8.63 -17.84
N THR A 162 42.40 9.66 -18.68
CA THR A 162 41.41 10.75 -18.75
C THR A 162 40.02 10.23 -19.12
N THR A 163 39.94 9.29 -20.07
CA THR A 163 38.68 8.65 -20.49
C THR A 163 38.02 7.91 -19.33
N GLY A 164 38.73 6.97 -18.67
CA GLY A 164 38.15 6.16 -17.57
C GLY A 164 37.70 6.96 -16.35
N ILE A 165 38.33 8.10 -16.07
CA ILE A 165 37.87 9.06 -15.05
C ILE A 165 36.60 9.80 -15.51
N GLY A 166 36.48 10.11 -16.80
CA GLY A 166 35.24 10.61 -17.40
C GLY A 166 34.08 9.63 -17.25
N GLU A 167 34.30 8.34 -17.53
CA GLU A 167 33.29 7.27 -17.38
C GLU A 167 32.80 7.15 -15.92
N ALA A 168 33.73 7.21 -14.97
CA ALA A 168 33.44 7.22 -13.54
C ALA A 168 32.48 8.37 -13.14
N LEU A 169 32.79 9.58 -13.60
CA LEU A 169 32.02 10.78 -13.25
C LEU A 169 30.64 10.81 -13.88
N ILE A 170 30.50 10.42 -15.16
CA ILE A 170 29.18 10.39 -15.82
C ILE A 170 28.26 9.34 -15.18
N SER A 171 28.78 8.16 -14.85
CA SER A 171 28.00 7.12 -14.15
C SER A 171 27.43 7.60 -12.81
N THR A 172 28.24 8.33 -12.04
CA THR A 172 27.80 8.95 -10.77
C THR A 172 26.72 10.00 -10.99
N ALA A 173 26.93 10.91 -11.95
CA ALA A 173 26.00 11.99 -12.24
C ALA A 173 24.62 11.46 -12.65
N VAL A 174 24.57 10.49 -13.58
CA VAL A 174 23.31 9.89 -14.03
C VAL A 174 22.64 9.12 -12.87
N GLY A 175 23.40 8.38 -12.05
CA GLY A 175 22.84 7.67 -10.89
C GLY A 175 22.21 8.56 -9.85
N LEU A 176 22.81 9.73 -9.57
CA LEU A 176 22.22 10.75 -8.71
C LEU A 176 20.96 11.38 -9.33
N VAL A 177 20.98 11.70 -10.64
CA VAL A 177 19.80 12.28 -11.33
C VAL A 177 18.61 11.30 -11.28
N VAL A 178 18.82 10.02 -11.63
CA VAL A 178 17.77 8.98 -11.58
C VAL A 178 17.20 8.83 -10.17
N ALA A 179 18.04 8.85 -9.14
CA ALA A 179 17.62 8.75 -7.75
C ALA A 179 16.82 9.98 -7.28
N VAL A 180 17.28 11.20 -7.61
CA VAL A 180 16.61 12.46 -7.24
C VAL A 180 15.23 12.58 -7.89
N VAL A 181 15.14 12.29 -9.20
CA VAL A 181 13.85 12.30 -9.93
C VAL A 181 12.88 11.27 -9.35
N SER A 182 13.36 10.03 -9.13
CA SER A 182 12.54 8.97 -8.51
C SER A 182 12.09 9.36 -7.09
N GLY A 183 12.96 10.02 -6.32
CA GLY A 183 12.68 10.53 -4.98
C GLY A 183 11.61 11.61 -4.94
N ALA A 184 11.64 12.55 -5.89
CA ALA A 184 10.64 13.60 -6.00
C ALA A 184 9.23 13.03 -6.26
N PHE A 185 9.10 12.11 -7.23
CA PHE A 185 7.82 11.47 -7.53
C PHE A 185 7.34 10.53 -6.42
N TYR A 186 8.24 9.82 -5.75
CA TYR A 186 7.92 9.01 -4.57
C TYR A 186 7.25 9.86 -3.48
N ARG A 187 7.84 11.02 -3.14
CA ARG A 187 7.25 11.95 -2.15
C ARG A 187 5.92 12.54 -2.61
N LEU A 188 5.78 12.85 -3.90
CA LEU A 188 4.51 13.32 -4.47
C LEU A 188 3.39 12.27 -4.30
N PHE A 189 3.66 11.00 -4.66
CA PHE A 189 2.70 9.92 -4.53
C PHE A 189 2.34 9.61 -3.07
N GLN A 190 3.28 9.73 -2.13
CA GLN A 190 2.98 9.66 -0.69
C GLN A 190 2.01 10.78 -0.26
N GLY A 191 2.20 12.01 -0.75
CA GLY A 191 1.27 13.13 -0.49
C GLY A 191 -0.16 12.85 -0.98
N PHE A 192 -0.32 12.24 -2.15
CA PHE A 192 -1.62 11.82 -2.67
C PHE A 192 -2.23 10.68 -1.84
N LEU A 193 -1.44 9.67 -1.46
CA LEU A 193 -1.88 8.58 -0.60
C LEU A 193 -2.39 9.08 0.76
N PHE A 194 -1.66 9.98 1.43
CA PHE A 194 -2.13 10.59 2.68
C PHE A 194 -3.41 11.40 2.51
N SER A 195 -3.65 11.97 1.32
CA SER A 195 -4.90 12.67 1.00
C SER A 195 -6.07 11.69 0.88
N GLN A 196 -5.87 10.54 0.24
CA GLN A 196 -6.87 9.46 0.16
C GLN A 196 -7.19 8.87 1.54
N ILE A 197 -6.18 8.58 2.37
CA ILE A 197 -6.38 8.07 3.74
C ILE A 197 -7.30 9.00 4.54
N LYS A 198 -7.09 10.33 4.43
CA LYS A 198 -7.95 11.33 5.07
C LYS A 198 -9.38 11.32 4.52
N MET A 199 -9.53 11.17 3.19
CA MET A 199 -10.84 11.15 2.54
C MET A 199 -11.63 9.91 2.93
N PHE A 200 -11.04 8.72 2.81
CA PHE A 200 -11.61 7.42 3.20
C PHE A 200 -12.04 7.42 4.67
N ARG A 201 -11.18 7.91 5.58
CA ARG A 201 -11.54 8.02 7.00
C ARG A 201 -12.72 8.97 7.21
N ARG A 202 -12.76 10.11 6.52
CA ARG A 202 -13.87 11.07 6.66
C ARG A 202 -15.20 10.46 6.19
N CYS A 203 -15.27 9.97 4.96
CA CYS A 203 -16.53 9.47 4.41
C CYS A 203 -16.93 8.10 5.00
N GLY A 204 -15.97 7.25 5.37
CA GLY A 204 -16.22 6.02 6.12
C GLY A 204 -16.88 6.32 7.47
N ASN A 205 -16.30 7.21 8.27
CA ASN A 205 -16.87 7.60 9.57
C ASN A 205 -18.26 8.24 9.44
N GLU A 206 -18.50 9.08 8.42
CA GLU A 206 -19.80 9.69 8.18
C GLU A 206 -20.85 8.64 7.76
N LEU A 207 -20.49 7.71 6.87
CA LEU A 207 -21.37 6.63 6.44
C LEU A 207 -21.67 5.64 7.59
N GLU A 208 -20.68 5.30 8.41
CA GLU A 208 -20.85 4.46 9.60
C GLU A 208 -21.77 5.12 10.62
N LEU A 209 -21.62 6.43 10.86
CA LEU A 209 -22.48 7.17 11.78
C LEU A 209 -23.93 7.19 11.29
N LEU A 210 -24.15 7.46 10.00
CA LEU A 210 -25.49 7.36 9.38
C LEU A 210 -26.05 5.94 9.53
N TYR A 211 -25.22 4.90 9.34
CA TYR A 211 -25.65 3.52 9.46
C TYR A 211 -26.03 3.14 10.89
N ARG A 212 -25.24 3.56 11.90
CA ARG A 212 -25.55 3.36 13.32
C ARG A 212 -26.86 4.06 13.73
N GLN A 213 -27.10 5.28 13.24
CA GLN A 213 -28.36 5.99 13.47
C GLN A 213 -29.55 5.27 12.82
N TYR A 214 -29.39 4.82 11.57
CA TYR A 214 -30.41 4.06 10.85
C TYR A 214 -30.73 2.73 11.54
N TRP A 215 -29.72 1.97 11.96
CA TRP A 215 -29.92 0.71 12.69
C TRP A 215 -30.67 0.92 14.02
N ALA A 216 -30.30 1.93 14.79
CA ALA A 216 -30.98 2.29 16.04
C ALA A 216 -32.41 2.81 15.84
N TYR A 217 -32.76 3.29 14.64
CA TYR A 217 -34.13 3.60 14.24
C TYR A 217 -34.91 2.31 13.92
N LEU A 218 -34.36 1.38 13.13
CA LEU A 218 -35.00 0.09 12.82
C LEU A 218 -35.32 -0.72 14.09
N GLU A 219 -34.42 -0.72 15.07
CA GLU A 219 -34.60 -1.42 16.35
C GLU A 219 -35.78 -0.85 17.19
N LYS A 220 -36.06 0.45 17.05
CA LYS A 220 -37.20 1.13 17.69
C LYS A 220 -38.50 1.02 16.90
N ASN A 221 -38.43 0.71 15.61
CA ASN A 221 -39.55 0.71 14.67
C ASN A 221 -39.62 -0.63 13.92
N PRO A 222 -40.09 -1.72 14.58
CA PRO A 222 -40.02 -3.08 14.02
C PRO A 222 -40.77 -3.24 12.69
N ASP A 223 -41.86 -2.50 12.46
CA ASP A 223 -42.59 -2.52 11.18
C ASP A 223 -41.70 -2.03 10.00
N ALA A 224 -40.84 -1.04 10.26
CA ALA A 224 -39.88 -0.53 9.29
C ALA A 224 -38.74 -1.53 9.04
N ALA A 225 -38.33 -2.31 10.05
CA ALA A 225 -37.35 -3.38 9.89
C ALA A 225 -37.90 -4.53 9.03
N VAL A 226 -39.16 -4.93 9.25
CA VAL A 226 -39.85 -5.94 8.43
C VAL A 226 -40.01 -5.46 6.98
N GLN A 227 -40.33 -4.17 6.78
CA GLN A 227 -40.40 -3.61 5.43
C GLN A 227 -39.02 -3.55 4.76
N ASN A 228 -37.97 -3.15 5.48
CA ASN A 228 -36.61 -3.18 4.93
C ASN A 228 -36.18 -4.58 4.48
N GLN A 229 -36.48 -5.62 5.25
CA GLN A 229 -36.19 -7.01 4.88
C GLN A 229 -36.93 -7.47 3.61
N ARG A 230 -38.11 -6.90 3.31
CA ARG A 230 -38.83 -7.15 2.06
C ARG A 230 -38.18 -6.43 0.88
N ASP A 231 -37.79 -5.16 1.08
CA ASP A 231 -37.27 -4.28 0.02
C ASP A 231 -35.78 -4.51 -0.32
N ASN A 232 -35.02 -5.07 0.63
CA ASN A 232 -33.62 -5.52 0.49
C ASN A 232 -33.49 -7.03 0.26
N LYS A 233 -34.57 -7.71 -0.17
CA LYS A 233 -34.42 -9.07 -0.71
C LYS A 233 -33.44 -9.01 -1.89
N PRO A 234 -32.40 -9.85 -1.95
CA PRO A 234 -31.41 -9.74 -3.02
C PRO A 234 -32.09 -9.79 -4.39
N TYR A 235 -31.60 -8.99 -5.33
CA TYR A 235 -31.62 -9.46 -6.71
C TYR A 235 -30.80 -10.75 -6.73
N SER A 236 -31.51 -11.86 -6.64
CA SER A 236 -30.96 -13.18 -6.91
C SER A 236 -30.21 -13.09 -8.23
N ASN A 237 -29.11 -13.83 -8.34
CA ASN A 237 -28.59 -14.21 -9.65
C ASN A 237 -29.79 -14.62 -10.52
N PRO A 238 -29.96 -14.10 -11.76
CA PRO A 238 -31.09 -14.47 -12.59
C PRO A 238 -31.17 -16.00 -12.62
N GLU A 239 -32.38 -16.54 -12.40
CA GLU A 239 -32.57 -17.99 -12.27
C GLU A 239 -31.86 -18.70 -13.43
N PRO A 240 -31.14 -19.81 -13.18
CA PRO A 240 -30.60 -20.61 -14.27
C PRO A 240 -31.78 -20.96 -15.18
N ILE A 241 -31.74 -20.45 -16.40
CA ILE A 241 -32.84 -20.55 -17.37
C ILE A 241 -33.25 -22.01 -17.43
N ALA A 242 -34.49 -22.30 -16.99
CA ALA A 242 -34.96 -23.67 -16.87
C ALA A 242 -34.84 -24.36 -18.22
N GLU A 243 -33.90 -25.30 -18.33
CA GLU A 243 -33.61 -25.98 -19.59
C GLU A 243 -34.82 -26.88 -19.92
N ASN A 244 -35.62 -26.43 -20.88
CA ASN A 244 -36.78 -27.16 -21.40
C ASN A 244 -36.33 -28.52 -21.97
N ARG A 245 -36.34 -29.55 -21.13
CA ARG A 245 -36.17 -30.93 -21.56
C ARG A 245 -37.57 -31.55 -21.79
N PRO A 246 -37.95 -31.85 -23.05
CA PRO A 246 -39.24 -32.50 -23.32
C PRO A 246 -39.28 -33.90 -22.69
N GLY A 247 -40.48 -34.30 -22.27
CA GLY A 247 -40.64 -35.39 -21.30
C GLY A 247 -40.55 -36.80 -21.84
N ILE A 248 -40.60 -37.75 -20.90
CA ILE A 248 -40.95 -39.16 -21.12
C ILE A 248 -41.96 -39.52 -20.03
N GLU A 249 -43.16 -39.93 -20.44
CA GLU A 249 -44.17 -40.50 -19.55
C GLU A 249 -43.92 -42.00 -19.35
N SER A 250 -43.98 -42.47 -18.10
CA SER A 250 -44.60 -43.76 -17.69
C SER A 250 -44.30 -44.03 -16.21
N ASN A 251 -45.11 -44.66 -15.36
CA ASN A 251 -46.55 -44.81 -15.15
C ASN A 251 -46.69 -45.96 -14.12
N SER A 252 -47.45 -45.74 -13.04
CA SER A 252 -48.12 -46.76 -12.20
C SER A 252 -47.37 -47.68 -11.21
N GLN A 253 -48.16 -48.09 -10.19
CA GLN A 253 -47.97 -49.15 -9.18
C GLN A 253 -46.88 -48.90 -8.11
N LYS A 254 -47.15 -48.67 -6.81
CA LYS A 254 -48.21 -49.06 -5.83
C LYS A 254 -48.10 -50.51 -5.32
N GLU A 255 -47.48 -50.68 -4.14
CA GLU A 255 -47.95 -51.60 -3.07
C GLU A 255 -47.26 -51.31 -1.71
N THR A 256 -47.77 -51.90 -0.62
CA THR A 256 -47.38 -51.61 0.78
C THR A 256 -47.47 -52.92 1.64
N PRO A 257 -47.21 -52.90 2.95
CA PRO A 257 -46.14 -53.64 3.64
C PRO A 257 -46.52 -55.05 4.18
N ASP A 258 -45.55 -55.85 4.67
CA ASP A 258 -45.57 -56.45 6.03
C ASP A 258 -44.25 -57.20 6.42
N ARG A 259 -44.08 -57.44 7.74
CA ARG A 259 -43.37 -58.53 8.46
C ARG A 259 -41.85 -58.79 8.40
N GLN A 260 -41.24 -58.61 9.59
CA GLN A 260 -40.20 -59.44 10.24
C GLN A 260 -40.69 -60.90 10.49
N PRO A 261 -39.86 -61.95 10.78
CA PRO A 261 -38.91 -62.01 11.93
C PRO A 261 -37.70 -62.98 11.79
N ALA A 262 -37.16 -63.46 12.94
CA ALA A 262 -36.16 -64.54 13.19
C ALA A 262 -34.66 -64.10 13.33
N ILE A 263 -33.92 -64.31 14.44
CA ILE A 263 -33.50 -65.54 15.19
C ILE A 263 -32.25 -66.19 14.54
N GLU A 264 -31.08 -66.41 15.18
CA GLU A 264 -30.67 -66.26 16.61
C GLU A 264 -29.13 -66.11 16.84
N ASP A 265 -28.74 -65.97 18.12
CA ASP A 265 -27.52 -66.49 18.80
C ASP A 265 -26.15 -65.74 18.86
N ARG A 266 -25.57 -65.79 20.07
CA ARG A 266 -24.15 -65.57 20.45
C ARG A 266 -23.41 -66.94 20.42
N PRO A 267 -22.13 -67.12 20.85
CA PRO A 267 -21.07 -66.20 21.30
C PRO A 267 -19.71 -66.42 20.59
N GLY A 268 -18.63 -65.79 21.07
CA GLY A 268 -17.26 -66.30 20.82
C GLY A 268 -16.16 -65.24 20.72
N VAL A 269 -15.33 -65.12 21.76
CA VAL A 269 -14.08 -64.34 21.78
C VAL A 269 -12.94 -65.18 21.19
N GLN A 270 -12.07 -64.63 20.33
CA GLN A 270 -10.60 -64.79 20.48
C GLN A 270 -9.78 -63.83 19.58
N SER A 271 -8.83 -63.13 20.22
CA SER A 271 -7.47 -62.75 19.77
C SER A 271 -7.13 -62.27 18.34
N ASP A 272 -6.49 -61.10 18.34
CA ASP A 272 -5.14 -60.83 17.81
C ASP A 272 -4.92 -60.02 16.52
N SER A 273 -3.97 -59.09 16.72
CA SER A 273 -3.05 -58.47 15.78
C SER A 273 -3.47 -57.18 15.05
N GLN A 274 -2.57 -56.18 15.20
CA GLN A 274 -2.38 -54.98 14.37
C GLN A 274 -3.47 -53.90 14.39
N LYS A 275 -3.33 -52.94 15.33
CA LYS A 275 -2.92 -51.57 14.96
C LYS A 275 -2.47 -50.71 16.15
N GLU A 276 -1.14 -50.58 16.26
CA GLU A 276 -0.50 -49.28 16.47
C GLU A 276 -1.07 -48.24 15.46
N THR A 277 -1.20 -46.94 15.74
CA THR A 277 -0.57 -46.16 16.80
C THR A 277 -1.42 -44.96 17.25
N ILE A 278 -1.68 -44.92 18.56
CA ILE A 278 -1.71 -43.74 19.47
C ILE A 278 -2.64 -42.56 19.11
N GLU A 279 -3.85 -42.60 19.70
CA GLU A 279 -4.36 -41.45 20.46
C GLU A 279 -3.90 -41.56 21.94
N ASN A 280 -3.80 -40.41 22.62
CA ASN A 280 -3.83 -40.23 24.07
C ASN A 280 -2.74 -40.88 24.97
N SER A 281 -1.83 -40.02 25.43
CA SER A 281 -1.59 -39.81 26.87
C SER A 281 -1.23 -38.32 27.05
N VAL A 282 -2.14 -37.45 27.51
CA VAL A 282 -2.64 -37.33 28.89
C VAL A 282 -1.55 -36.79 29.83
N GLU A 283 -1.59 -35.48 30.04
CA GLU A 283 -1.83 -34.88 31.37
C GLU A 283 -1.40 -35.70 32.60
N SER A 284 -0.09 -35.76 32.88
CA SER A 284 0.42 -35.75 34.27
C SER A 284 1.96 -35.66 34.32
N ALA A 285 2.49 -34.43 34.36
CA ALA A 285 3.88 -34.15 34.76
C ALA A 285 3.93 -32.86 35.59
N VAL A 286 3.25 -32.91 36.74
CA VAL A 286 3.38 -31.95 37.85
C VAL A 286 4.72 -32.17 38.56
N GLU A 287 5.27 -31.11 39.19
CA GLU A 287 6.50 -31.11 40.02
C GLU A 287 7.82 -31.51 39.29
N LYS A 288 8.81 -30.64 39.12
CA LYS A 288 9.46 -29.82 40.17
C LYS A 288 10.50 -28.86 39.57
N SER A 289 10.74 -27.75 40.30
CA SER A 289 11.90 -26.83 40.20
C SER A 289 12.01 -26.00 38.90
N GLY A 290 12.14 -24.67 38.94
CA GLY A 290 12.14 -23.77 40.09
C GLY A 290 13.00 -22.52 39.86
N ASN A 291 12.42 -21.36 40.18
CA ASN A 291 13.07 -20.06 40.46
C ASN A 291 13.61 -19.24 39.26
N GLY A 292 13.24 -17.95 39.19
CA GLY A 292 13.92 -16.98 38.31
C GLY A 292 13.07 -15.92 37.58
N GLU A 293 12.03 -15.34 38.18
CA GLU A 293 11.46 -14.07 37.67
C GLU A 293 12.42 -12.90 37.92
N PRO A 294 12.59 -11.98 36.96
CA PRO A 294 12.93 -10.59 37.23
C PRO A 294 11.66 -9.73 37.19
N GLU A 295 11.18 -9.41 38.39
CA GLU A 295 10.20 -8.35 38.65
C GLU A 295 10.75 -7.01 38.13
N ILE A 296 10.19 -6.47 37.03
CA ILE A 296 10.50 -5.11 36.57
C ILE A 296 9.60 -4.10 37.29
N THR A 297 10.09 -3.70 38.46
CA THR A 297 9.57 -2.66 39.36
C THR A 297 9.29 -1.34 38.63
N LYS A 298 8.35 -0.56 39.17
CA LYS A 298 7.96 0.78 38.69
C LYS A 298 9.02 1.85 39.02
N GLU A 299 10.28 1.66 38.61
CA GLU A 299 11.34 2.66 38.65
C GLU A 299 12.04 2.70 37.28
N GLY A 300 12.16 3.90 36.70
CA GLY A 300 12.63 4.10 35.33
C GLY A 300 11.83 5.16 34.56
N LYS A 301 10.55 5.33 34.88
CA LYS A 301 9.71 6.43 34.36
C LYS A 301 9.92 7.78 35.08
N ALA A 302 11.02 7.92 35.82
CA ALA A 302 11.38 9.10 36.61
C ALA A 302 12.72 9.73 36.22
N GLU A 303 13.44 9.16 35.25
CA GLU A 303 14.79 9.60 34.86
C GLU A 303 14.86 10.18 33.43
N GLU A 304 13.86 9.93 32.57
CA GLU A 304 13.77 10.56 31.25
C GLU A 304 13.22 12.00 31.29
N ASP A 305 12.34 12.33 32.23
CA ASP A 305 11.77 13.68 32.36
C ASP A 305 12.76 14.70 32.96
N LYS A 306 13.70 14.25 33.83
CA LYS A 306 14.77 15.12 34.35
C LYS A 306 15.76 15.59 33.29
N ASN A 307 15.85 14.90 32.14
CA ASN A 307 16.78 15.27 31.07
C ASN A 307 16.14 16.21 30.02
N LYS A 308 14.82 16.36 30.01
CA LYS A 308 14.11 17.34 29.17
C LYS A 308 14.07 18.73 29.81
N GLU A 309 13.94 18.81 31.13
CA GLU A 309 13.92 20.09 31.86
C GLU A 309 15.29 20.80 31.85
N LYS A 310 16.39 20.05 31.78
CA LYS A 310 17.76 20.60 31.75
C LYS A 310 18.20 21.11 30.36
N ALA A 311 17.48 20.77 29.30
CA ALA A 311 17.75 21.25 27.94
C ALA A 311 17.06 22.59 27.60
N ILE A 312 16.03 22.97 28.38
CA ILE A 312 15.25 24.20 28.15
C ILE A 312 15.85 25.40 28.92
N ALA A 313 16.71 25.15 29.91
CA ALA A 313 17.35 26.18 30.75
C ALA A 313 18.66 26.78 30.17
N ALA A 314 19.02 26.48 28.92
CA ALA A 314 20.35 26.81 28.35
C ALA A 314 20.32 27.84 27.19
N SER A 315 19.16 28.42 26.83
CA SER A 315 19.05 29.41 25.73
C SER A 315 18.68 30.83 26.16
N THR A 316 18.76 31.16 27.46
CA THR A 316 18.34 32.47 27.99
C THR A 316 19.54 33.27 28.51
N GLY A 317 20.41 33.69 27.59
CA GLY A 317 21.39 34.75 27.83
C GLY A 317 20.73 36.13 27.82
N PRO A 318 21.27 37.14 28.55
CA PRO A 318 20.55 38.38 28.83
C PRO A 318 20.47 39.33 27.63
N ALA A 319 19.38 40.09 27.58
CA ALA A 319 19.18 41.15 26.58
C ALA A 319 20.16 42.32 26.78
N MET A 320 20.76 42.79 25.69
CA MET A 320 21.39 44.11 25.60
C MET A 320 20.40 45.11 24.98
N PRO A 321 20.47 46.40 25.33
CA PRO A 321 19.44 47.39 24.99
C PRO A 321 19.53 47.89 23.54
N SER A 322 18.42 48.47 23.10
CA SER A 322 18.21 49.10 21.79
C SER A 322 19.15 50.28 21.54
N GLU A 323 19.78 50.31 20.36
CA GLU A 323 20.24 51.56 19.74
C GLU A 323 19.29 52.05 18.64
N GLU A 324 19.33 53.36 18.44
CA GLU A 324 18.26 54.18 17.89
C GLU A 324 18.52 54.54 16.42
N SER A 325 17.48 54.50 15.58
CA SER A 325 17.63 54.89 14.17
C SER A 325 17.79 56.41 14.04
N THR A 326 19.01 56.89 13.90
CA THR A 326 19.28 58.26 13.46
C THR A 326 19.25 58.34 11.93
N LYS A 327 18.48 59.30 11.43
CA LYS A 327 18.24 59.55 10.02
C LYS A 327 18.82 60.91 9.65
N VAL A 328 19.71 60.93 8.65
CA VAL A 328 20.11 62.10 7.84
C VAL A 328 20.84 63.23 8.59
N ASP A 329 22.09 63.49 8.21
CA ASP A 329 22.35 64.70 7.41
C ASP A 329 23.54 64.52 6.45
N SER A 330 23.59 65.34 5.40
CA SER A 330 24.68 65.41 4.43
C SER A 330 25.78 66.35 4.91
N SER A 331 27.03 66.12 4.50
CA SER A 331 27.85 67.14 3.81
C SER A 331 29.32 66.74 3.60
N THR A 332 29.87 67.19 2.46
CA THR A 332 31.23 67.78 2.34
C THR A 332 32.50 66.89 2.26
N VAL A 333 32.96 66.75 1.00
CA VAL A 333 34.32 67.06 0.48
C VAL A 333 35.48 66.05 0.65
N THR A 334 35.87 65.51 -0.51
CA THR A 334 37.22 65.54 -1.13
C THR A 334 38.46 65.71 -0.24
N GLN A 335 39.30 64.67 -0.15
CA GLN A 335 40.61 64.59 -0.85
C GLN A 335 41.17 63.16 -0.79
#